data_AF-A0A4Q3D2W2-F1
#
_entry.id   AF-A0A4Q3D2W2-F1
#
_cell.length_a   1.000
_cell.length_b   1.000
_cell.length_c   1.000
_cell.angle_alpha   90.00
_cell.angle_beta   90.00
_cell.angle_gamma   90.00
#
_symmetry.space_group_name_H-M   'P 1'
#
loop_
_entity.id
_entity.type
_entity.pdbx_description
1 polymer ?
#
loop_
_entity_poly.entity_id
_entity_poly.type
_entity_poly.pdbx_seq_one_letter_code
_entity_poly.pdbx_strand_id
1 'polypeptide(L)' 'MQIDAVTLKDLSVFNGELNAFDLIDQTTSHLGAARLKQYLQRPPQDYNRLMDIQDAVKYWERHEAEWDSVLYRRGITTYF' A
#
# COMPACT_ATOMS: atom_id res chain seq x y z
N MET A 1 4.66 15.64 6.32
CA MET A 1 3.23 15.57 6.70
C MET A 1 3.06 14.76 7.98
N GLN A 2 2.61 15.41 9.06
CA GLN A 2 2.12 14.70 10.25
C GLN A 2 0.60 14.67 10.14
N ILE A 3 0.01 13.48 10.16
CA ILE A 3 -1.45 13.31 10.18
C ILE A 3 -1.80 12.77 11.56
N ASP A 4 -2.55 13.54 12.33
CA ASP A 4 -3.04 13.07 13.62
C ASP A 4 -4.22 12.10 13.46
N ALA A 5 -4.60 11.45 14.57
CA ALA A 5 -5.66 10.46 14.59
C ALA A 5 -7.04 11.04 14.29
N VAL A 6 -7.28 12.32 14.59
CA VAL A 6 -8.56 12.99 14.29
C VAL A 6 -8.66 13.23 12.80
N THR A 7 -7.61 13.73 12.17
CA THR A 7 -7.55 13.93 10.72
C THR A 7 -7.71 12.61 9.96
N LEU A 8 -7.04 11.52 10.39
CA LEU A 8 -7.25 10.19 9.80
C LEU A 8 -8.69 9.70 9.98
N LYS A 9 -9.36 10.11 11.06
CA LYS A 9 -10.76 9.76 11.31
C LYS A 9 -11.70 10.54 10.40
N ASP A 10 -11.52 11.85 10.32
CA ASP A 10 -12.36 12.77 9.55
C ASP A 10 -12.25 12.51 8.04
N LEU A 11 -11.09 12.05 7.58
CA LEU A 11 -10.88 11.61 6.19
C LEU A 11 -11.32 10.16 5.93
N SER A 12 -11.91 9.48 6.91
CA SER A 12 -12.36 8.08 6.80
C SER A 12 -11.27 7.16 6.25
N VAL A 13 -10.01 7.33 6.71
CA VAL A 13 -8.89 6.54 6.19
C VAL A 13 -8.99 5.07 6.63
N PHE A 14 -9.41 4.85 7.89
CA PHE A 14 -9.49 3.51 8.51
C PHE A 14 -10.82 3.25 9.22
N ASN A 15 -11.84 4.08 9.02
CA ASN A 15 -13.12 3.96 9.72
C ASN A 15 -14.30 4.23 8.78
N GLY A 16 -15.47 3.75 9.17
CA GLY A 16 -16.68 3.79 8.35
C GLY A 16 -16.91 2.48 7.58
N GLU A 17 -18.12 2.31 7.05
CA GLU A 17 -18.50 1.15 6.21
C GLU A 17 -17.72 1.12 4.89
N LEU A 18 -17.35 2.30 4.37
CA LEU A 18 -16.46 2.47 3.24
C LEU A 18 -15.32 3.39 3.68
N ASN A 19 -14.09 2.87 3.70
CA ASN A 19 -12.91 3.63 4.09
C ASN A 19 -11.81 3.55 3.03
N ALA A 20 -10.93 4.56 3.02
CA ALA A 20 -9.92 4.67 1.97
C ALA A 20 -8.94 3.48 1.96
N PHE A 21 -8.63 2.92 3.12
CA PHE A 21 -7.76 1.75 3.24
C PHE A 21 -8.37 0.52 2.54
N ASP A 22 -9.63 0.19 2.81
CA ASP A 22 -10.31 -0.96 2.20
C ASP A 22 -10.48 -0.82 0.68
N LEU A 23 -10.50 0.42 0.16
CA LEU A 23 -10.53 0.66 -1.29
C LEU A 23 -9.19 0.39 -1.98
N ILE A 24 -8.07 0.63 -1.31
CA ILE A 24 -6.74 0.57 -1.92
C ILE A 24 -5.93 -0.67 -1.50
N ASP A 25 -6.28 -1.33 -0.41
CA ASP A 25 -5.62 -2.55 0.04
C ASP A 25 -6.05 -3.73 -0.83
N GLN A 26 -5.23 -4.05 -1.82
CA GLN A 26 -5.34 -5.26 -2.64
C GLN A 26 -4.21 -6.25 -2.31
N THR A 27 -3.61 -6.14 -1.12
CA THR A 27 -2.49 -7.00 -0.75
C THR A 27 -2.97 -8.39 -0.36
N THR A 28 -2.23 -9.42 -0.79
CA THR A 28 -2.57 -10.83 -0.53
C THR A 28 -2.04 -11.34 0.81
N SER A 29 -1.38 -10.48 1.60
CA SER A 29 -0.72 -10.89 2.84
C SER A 29 -0.96 -9.89 3.97
N HIS A 30 -1.11 -10.41 5.19
CA HIS A 30 -1.24 -9.59 6.40
C HIS A 30 -0.06 -8.63 6.59
N LEU A 31 1.14 -9.05 6.19
CA LEU A 31 2.33 -8.19 6.27
C LEU A 31 2.25 -7.03 5.28
N GLY A 32 1.74 -7.28 4.07
CA GLY A 32 1.48 -6.24 3.06
C GLY A 32 0.48 -5.20 3.58
N ALA A 33 -0.68 -5.66 4.07
CA ALA A 33 -1.72 -4.82 4.64
C ALA A 33 -1.19 -3.97 5.81
N ALA A 34 -0.45 -4.59 6.74
CA ALA A 34 0.17 -3.87 7.86
C ALA A 34 1.17 -2.81 7.40
N ARG A 35 1.94 -3.10 6.34
CA ARG A 35 2.92 -2.16 5.79
C ARG A 35 2.25 -0.99 5.07
N LEU A 36 1.21 -1.25 4.29
CA LEU A 36 0.39 -0.23 3.64
C LEU A 36 -0.26 0.69 4.68
N LYS A 37 -0.84 0.12 5.74
CA LYS A 37 -1.42 0.86 6.86
C LYS A 37 -0.38 1.79 7.51
N GLN A 38 0.85 1.31 7.71
CA GLN A 38 1.94 2.13 8.24
C GLN A 38 2.29 3.30 7.31
N TYR A 39 2.31 3.09 5.99
CA TYR A 39 2.59 4.15 5.01
C TYR A 39 1.50 5.23 5.01
N LEU A 40 0.23 4.85 5.15
CA LEU A 40 -0.87 5.82 5.25
C LEU A 40 -0.85 6.62 6.56
N GLN A 41 -0.53 5.96 7.68
CA GLN A 41 -0.42 6.63 8.99
C GLN A 41 0.80 7.56 9.07
N ARG A 42 1.90 7.19 8.42
CA ARG A 42 3.18 7.92 8.48
C ARG A 42 3.81 7.98 7.09
N PRO A 43 3.25 8.81 6.19
CA PRO A 43 3.79 8.95 4.86
C PRO A 43 5.19 9.56 4.91
N PRO A 44 6.09 9.15 4.00
CA PRO A 44 7.42 9.75 3.91
C PRO A 44 7.32 11.26 3.72
N GLN A 45 8.18 12.00 4.41
CA GLN A 45 8.27 13.45 4.28
C GLN A 45 9.42 13.89 3.36
N ASP A 46 10.25 12.93 2.96
CA ASP A 46 11.38 13.15 2.07
C ASP A 46 10.94 12.99 0.62
N TYR A 47 11.30 13.96 -0.22
CA TYR A 47 10.92 13.99 -1.63
C TYR A 47 11.48 12.78 -2.38
N ASN A 48 12.76 12.45 -2.20
CA ASN A 48 13.39 11.35 -2.91
C ASN A 48 12.70 10.03 -2.55
N ARG A 49 12.38 9.83 -1.27
CA ARG A 49 11.66 8.63 -0.82
C ARG A 49 10.23 8.53 -1.37
N LEU A 50 9.55 9.67 -1.57
CA LEU A 50 8.24 9.67 -2.23
C LEU A 50 8.39 9.32 -3.72
N MET A 51 9.41 9.82 -4.39
CA MET A 51 9.71 9.48 -5.77
C MET A 51 10.04 7.99 -5.93
N ASP A 52 10.89 7.43 -5.07
CA ASP A 52 11.24 6.01 -5.10
C ASP A 52 10.00 5.11 -5.00
N ILE A 53 9.04 5.46 -4.13
CA ILE A 53 7.79 4.71 -3.99
C ILE A 53 6.93 4.85 -5.25
N GLN A 54 6.78 6.07 -5.80
CA GLN A 54 6.00 6.27 -7.02
C GLN A 54 6.61 5.56 -8.23
N ASP A 55 7.94 5.57 -8.35
CA ASP A 55 8.64 4.91 -9.43
C ASP A 55 8.55 3.39 -9.31
N ALA A 56 8.57 2.85 -8.08
CA ALA A 56 8.27 1.43 -7.86
C ALA A 56 6.84 1.07 -8.29
N VAL A 57 5.84 1.89 -7.95
CA VAL A 57 4.45 1.66 -8.39
C VAL A 57 4.33 1.69 -9.91
N LYS A 58 4.87 2.73 -10.56
CA LYS A 58 4.87 2.86 -12.03
C LYS A 58 5.62 1.74 -12.73
N TYR A 59 6.71 1.25 -12.12
CA TYR A 59 7.45 0.12 -12.65
C TYR A 59 6.55 -1.12 -12.67
N TRP A 60 5.89 -1.45 -11.56
CA TRP A 60 5.05 -2.65 -11.50
C TRP A 60 3.78 -2.54 -12.33
N GLU A 61 3.21 -1.35 -12.47
CA GLU A 61 2.10 -1.09 -13.41
C GLU A 61 2.48 -1.45 -14.86
N ARG A 62 3.74 -1.23 -15.26
CA ARG A 62 4.23 -1.53 -16.62
C ARG A 62 4.72 -2.96 -16.81
N HIS A 63 4.97 -3.68 -15.72
CA HIS A 63 5.56 -5.02 -15.72
C HIS A 63 4.68 -6.02 -14.97
N GLU A 64 3.35 -5.89 -15.11
CA GLU A 64 2.38 -6.75 -14.43
C GLU A 64 2.62 -8.24 -14.72
N ALA A 65 3.01 -8.60 -15.95
CA ALA A 65 3.34 -9.98 -16.32
C ALA A 65 4.54 -10.56 -15.55
N GLU A 66 5.44 -9.71 -15.04
CA GLU A 66 6.59 -10.14 -14.23
C GLU A 66 6.21 -10.29 -12.75
N TRP A 67 5.13 -9.66 -12.31
CA TRP A 67 4.66 -9.66 -10.93
C TRP A 67 4.40 -11.07 -10.41
N ASP A 68 3.67 -11.88 -11.18
CA ASP A 68 3.36 -13.27 -10.84
C ASP A 68 4.63 -14.09 -10.70
N SER A 69 5.59 -13.93 -11.62
CA SER A 69 6.86 -14.67 -11.60
C SER A 69 7.64 -14.42 -10.30
N VAL A 70 7.56 -13.21 -9.75
CA VAL A 70 8.24 -12.81 -8.51
C VAL A 70 7.51 -13.35 -7.28
N LEU A 71 6.19 -13.37 -7.27
CA LEU A 71 5.39 -13.93 -6.18
C LEU A 71 5.57 -15.45 -6.08
N TYR A 72 5.47 -16.17 -7.21
CA TYR A 72 5.69 -17.62 -7.27
C TYR A 72 7.11 -17.99 -6.84
N ARG A 73 8.13 -17.23 -7.28
CA ARG A 73 9.53 -17.49 -6.91
C ARG A 73 9.81 -17.27 -5.43
N ARG A 74 9.02 -16.44 -4.75
CA ARG A 74 9.16 -16.16 -3.30
C ARG A 74 8.31 -17.07 -2.41
N GLY A 75 7.60 -18.06 -2.98
CA GLY A 75 6.77 -18.99 -2.22
C GLY A 75 5.55 -18.33 -1.58
N ILE A 76 5.12 -17.17 -2.09
CA ILE A 76 3.87 -16.52 -1.69
C ILE A 76 2.77 -17.13 -2.55
N THR A 77 2.19 -18.22 -2.10
CA THR A 77 1.13 -18.94 -2.82
C THR A 77 -0.15 -18.11 -2.81
N THR A 78 -0.50 -17.52 -3.95
CA THR A 78 -1.80 -16.90 -4.20
C THR A 78 -2.82 -18.01 -4.51
N TYR A 79 -3.79 -18.23 -3.63
CA TYR A 79 -5.00 -18.96 -3.99
C TYR A 79 -5.99 -17.95 -4.57
N PHE A 80 -6.31 -18.12 -5.85
CA PHE A 80 -7.35 -17.38 -6.57
C PHE A 80 -8.74 -17.70 -6.04
#